data_AF-A0A384J590-F1
#
_entry.id   AF-A0A384J590-F1
#
_cell.length_a   1.000
_cell.length_b   1.000
_cell.length_c   1.000
_cell.angle_alpha   90.00
_cell.angle_beta   90.00
_cell.angle_gamma   90.00
#
_symmetry.space_group_name_H-M   'P 1'
#
loop_
_entity.id
_entity.type
_entity.pdbx_description
1 polymer ?
#
loop_
_entity_poly.entity_id
_entity_poly.type
_entity_poly.pdbx_seq_one_letter_code
_entity_poly.pdbx_strand_id
1 'polypeptide(L)'
;MSSSMEKAGAKAKEVAKEDFDKAKELARSAAISGAYLYPIKGIFYFLSHRTLWKPLLSKLVPTLSLSVVVVIVMFMFTYLPQLAILIFTDGPLAAVSAVLLTLSESSTIVTMLSKNFLIADALVDTFDGVMVAKGQTEVVQGGREIKSGKFGDPMRKLGKVVKGYGQKYSFGGLVRYLMYLPLNLIPVVGTVVFVGLQGRQRGEGVHSRYFQLKGWSSAQKEEWLKKHSGAYTSFGTVATLLELVPIASILFSFTNTVGAALWAADIEGNGTTMTQISSPQAQKEALRSE
;
A
#
# COMPACT_ATOMS: atom_id res chain seq x y z
N MET A 1 -37.41 -6.30 -31.13
CA MET A 1 -36.43 -6.78 -30.12
C MET A 1 -34.99 -6.83 -30.63
N SER A 2 -34.70 -7.09 -31.92
CA SER A 2 -33.33 -7.17 -32.46
C SER A 2 -32.48 -5.88 -32.30
N SER A 3 -33.07 -4.72 -32.56
CA SER A 3 -32.37 -3.41 -32.50
C SER A 3 -31.80 -3.04 -31.13
N SER A 4 -32.46 -3.43 -30.04
CA SER A 4 -32.00 -3.12 -28.68
C SER A 4 -30.84 -4.00 -28.24
N MET A 5 -30.79 -5.25 -28.71
CA MET A 5 -29.71 -6.20 -28.42
C MET A 5 -28.43 -5.86 -29.20
N GLU A 6 -28.53 -5.43 -30.46
CA GLU A 6 -27.37 -4.93 -31.22
C GLU A 6 -26.78 -3.65 -30.63
N LYS A 7 -27.64 -2.71 -30.22
CA LYS A 7 -27.21 -1.48 -29.52
C LYS A 7 -26.54 -1.78 -28.18
N ALA A 8 -27.05 -2.77 -27.44
CA ALA A 8 -26.43 -3.22 -26.19
C ALA A 8 -25.05 -3.89 -26.43
N GLY A 9 -24.93 -4.72 -27.47
CA GLY A 9 -23.66 -5.33 -27.86
C GLY A 9 -22.61 -4.32 -28.35
N ALA A 10 -23.03 -3.31 -29.10
CA ALA A 10 -22.15 -2.22 -29.54
C ALA A 10 -21.66 -1.37 -28.36
N LYS A 11 -22.56 -0.98 -27.44
CA LYS A 11 -22.19 -0.28 -26.20
C LYS A 11 -21.28 -1.11 -25.30
N ALA A 12 -21.53 -2.41 -25.18
CA ALA A 12 -20.68 -3.31 -24.40
C ALA A 12 -19.26 -3.40 -24.98
N LYS A 13 -19.12 -3.45 -26.31
CA LYS A 13 -17.82 -3.43 -26.99
C LYS A 13 -17.11 -2.07 -26.84
N GLU A 14 -17.85 -0.97 -26.89
CA GLU A 14 -17.30 0.37 -26.70
C GLU A 14 -16.77 0.56 -25.27
N VAL A 15 -17.56 0.19 -24.27
CA VAL A 15 -17.14 0.21 -22.85
C VAL A 15 -15.95 -0.71 -22.62
N ALA A 16 -15.97 -1.93 -23.17
CA ALA A 16 -14.84 -2.87 -23.03
C ALA A 16 -13.55 -2.33 -23.69
N LYS A 17 -13.67 -1.61 -24.81
CA LYS A 17 -12.52 -0.99 -25.47
C LYS A 17 -11.99 0.20 -24.67
N GLU A 18 -12.87 1.06 -24.16
CA GLU A 18 -12.51 2.18 -23.30
C GLU A 18 -11.81 1.69 -22.01
N ASP A 19 -12.33 0.63 -21.39
CA ASP A 19 -11.73 0.02 -20.20
C ASP A 19 -10.37 -0.62 -20.50
N PHE A 20 -10.22 -1.26 -21.66
CA PHE A 20 -8.95 -1.82 -22.10
C PHE A 20 -7.89 -0.73 -22.35
N ASP A 21 -8.28 0.35 -23.03
CA ASP A 21 -7.39 1.47 -23.30
C ASP A 21 -6.96 2.17 -22.00
N LYS A 22 -7.88 2.40 -21.06
CA LYS A 22 -7.58 2.89 -19.70
C LYS A 22 -6.64 1.97 -18.94
N ALA A 23 -6.86 0.65 -18.99
CA ALA A 23 -6.01 -0.33 -18.31
C ALA A 23 -4.59 -0.34 -18.91
N LYS A 24 -4.47 -0.22 -20.23
CA LYS A 24 -3.19 -0.14 -20.93
C LYS A 24 -2.42 1.14 -20.58
N GLU A 25 -3.10 2.29 -20.54
CA GLU A 25 -2.49 3.55 -20.10
C GLU A 25 -2.03 3.48 -18.65
N LEU A 26 -2.85 2.91 -17.76
CA LEU A 26 -2.49 2.72 -16.36
C LEU A 26 -1.26 1.82 -16.21
N ALA A 27 -1.19 0.71 -16.95
CA ALA A 27 -0.05 -0.20 -16.94
C ALA A 27 1.22 0.45 -17.48
N ARG A 28 1.12 1.25 -18.55
CA ARG A 28 2.24 2.00 -19.10
C ARG A 28 2.73 3.07 -18.12
N SER A 29 1.81 3.83 -17.52
CA SER A 29 2.12 4.84 -16.49
C SER A 29 2.75 4.21 -15.25
N ALA A 30 2.24 3.06 -14.80
CA ALA A 30 2.82 2.26 -13.73
C ALA A 30 4.27 1.85 -14.03
N ALA A 31 4.53 1.32 -15.22
CA ALA A 31 5.88 0.91 -15.63
C ALA A 31 6.86 2.10 -15.72
N ILE A 32 6.43 3.22 -16.28
CA ILE A 32 7.27 4.43 -16.44
C ILE A 32 7.54 5.11 -15.09
N SER A 33 6.58 5.08 -14.16
CA SER A 33 6.74 5.77 -12.87
C SER A 33 7.91 5.27 -12.03
N GLY A 34 8.33 4.01 -12.21
CA GLY A 34 9.31 3.36 -11.33
C GLY A 34 8.88 3.23 -9.87
N ALA A 35 7.62 3.56 -9.54
CA ALA A 35 7.16 3.60 -8.16
C ALA A 35 7.15 2.21 -7.51
N TYR A 36 6.98 1.16 -8.31
CA TYR A 36 7.07 -0.25 -7.89
C TYR A 36 8.45 -0.66 -7.32
N LEU A 37 9.51 0.13 -7.55
CA LEU A 37 10.84 -0.15 -6.98
C LEU A 37 10.96 0.30 -5.52
N TYR A 38 10.16 1.28 -5.08
CA TYR A 38 10.31 1.85 -3.74
C TYR A 38 9.97 0.88 -2.59
N PRO A 39 8.97 -0.02 -2.68
CA PRO A 39 8.77 -1.06 -1.67
C PRO A 39 10.03 -1.91 -1.47
N ILE A 40 10.72 -2.27 -2.56
CA ILE A 40 11.96 -3.05 -2.52
C ILE A 40 13.11 -2.21 -1.95
N LYS A 41 13.29 -0.96 -2.41
CA LYS A 41 14.26 -0.02 -1.83
C LYS A 41 14.03 0.16 -0.33
N GLY A 42 12.77 0.20 0.10
CA GLY A 42 12.35 0.31 1.49
C GLY A 42 12.88 -0.84 2.35
N ILE A 43 12.85 -2.08 1.85
CA ILE A 43 13.43 -3.25 2.53
C ILE A 43 14.93 -3.04 2.75
N PHE A 44 15.68 -2.78 1.68
CA PHE A 44 17.14 -2.61 1.77
C PHE A 44 17.53 -1.44 2.67
N TYR A 45 16.82 -0.31 2.55
CA TYR A 45 17.07 0.86 3.39
C TYR A 45 16.77 0.56 4.86
N PHE A 46 15.64 -0.08 5.17
CA PHE A 46 15.27 -0.45 6.53
C PHE A 46 16.28 -1.41 7.16
N LEU A 47 16.75 -2.43 6.42
CA LEU A 47 17.76 -3.37 6.91
C LEU A 47 19.12 -2.70 7.15
N SER A 48 19.48 -1.71 6.34
CA SER A 48 20.75 -0.99 6.45
C SER A 48 20.75 0.08 7.55
N HIS A 49 19.58 0.57 7.96
CA HIS A 49 19.44 1.66 8.95
C HIS A 49 18.84 1.14 10.27
N ARG A 50 19.72 0.67 11.18
CA ARG A 50 19.34 0.11 12.49
C ARG A 50 18.48 1.04 13.35
N THR A 51 18.58 2.35 13.16
CA THR A 51 17.80 3.36 13.88
C THR A 51 16.28 3.20 13.66
N LEU A 52 15.89 2.71 12.47
CA LEU A 52 14.49 2.49 12.10
C LEU A 52 13.89 1.22 12.74
N TRP A 53 14.69 0.37 13.38
CA TRP A 53 14.20 -0.89 13.97
C TRP A 53 13.50 -0.65 15.31
N LYS A 54 13.81 0.46 15.99
CA LYS A 54 13.26 0.75 17.31
C LYS A 54 11.72 0.85 17.31
N PRO A 55 11.06 1.57 16.38
CA PRO A 55 9.60 1.56 16.25
C PRO A 55 9.02 0.15 16.07
N LEU A 56 9.60 -0.68 15.19
CA LEU A 56 9.17 -2.05 14.94
C LEU A 56 9.28 -2.91 16.21
N LEU A 57 10.45 -2.94 16.84
CA LEU A 57 10.70 -3.76 18.02
C LEU A 57 9.79 -3.39 19.19
N SER A 58 9.47 -2.10 19.35
CA SER A 58 8.55 -1.63 20.40
C SER A 58 7.12 -2.17 20.28
N LYS A 59 6.73 -2.61 19.07
CA LYS A 59 5.40 -3.14 18.78
C LYS A 59 5.38 -4.63 18.43
N LEU A 60 6.52 -5.31 18.52
CA LEU A 60 6.63 -6.71 18.09
C LEU A 60 5.73 -7.65 18.92
N VAL A 61 5.81 -7.58 20.24
CA VAL A 61 5.02 -8.43 21.15
C VAL A 61 3.50 -8.29 20.93
N PRO A 62 2.91 -7.08 20.98
CA PRO A 62 1.46 -6.94 20.80
C PRO A 62 1.00 -7.35 19.39
N THR A 63 1.83 -7.11 18.36
CA THR A 63 1.46 -7.47 16.98
C THR A 63 1.58 -8.96 16.69
N LEU A 64 2.59 -9.64 17.24
CA LEU A 64 2.68 -11.11 17.16
C LEU A 64 1.53 -11.79 17.90
N SER A 65 1.19 -11.30 19.09
CA SER A 65 0.08 -11.82 19.88
C SER A 65 -1.25 -11.70 19.12
N LEU A 66 -1.50 -10.53 18.51
CA LEU A 66 -2.66 -10.31 17.65
C LEU A 66 -2.66 -11.26 16.44
N SER A 67 -1.51 -11.44 15.78
CA SER A 67 -1.38 -12.32 14.62
C SER A 67 -1.74 -13.76 14.94
N VAL A 68 -1.21 -14.30 16.05
CA VAL A 68 -1.52 -15.66 16.52
C VAL A 68 -3.02 -15.82 16.79
N VAL A 69 -3.63 -14.88 17.51
CA VAL A 69 -5.07 -14.94 17.84
C VAL A 69 -5.93 -14.91 16.58
N VAL A 70 -5.66 -13.98 15.66
CA VAL A 70 -6.45 -13.86 14.41
C VAL A 70 -6.31 -15.11 13.55
N VAL A 71 -5.08 -15.62 13.38
CA VAL A 71 -4.85 -16.84 12.59
C VAL A 71 -5.60 -18.02 13.19
N ILE A 72 -5.53 -18.24 14.51
CA ILE A 72 -6.26 -19.34 15.16
C ILE A 72 -7.77 -19.22 14.92
N VAL A 73 -8.34 -18.02 15.11
CA VAL A 73 -9.78 -17.76 14.91
C VAL A 73 -10.17 -18.00 13.45
N MET A 74 -9.40 -17.49 12.49
CA MET A 74 -9.67 -17.69 11.06
C MET A 74 -9.62 -19.17 10.68
N PHE A 75 -8.58 -19.91 11.08
CA PHE A 75 -8.52 -21.35 10.82
C PHE A 75 -9.67 -22.13 11.48
N MET A 76 -10.13 -21.71 12.66
CA MET A 76 -11.25 -22.36 13.33
C MET A 76 -12.57 -22.16 12.58
N PHE A 77 -12.83 -20.96 12.04
CA PHE A 77 -14.13 -20.61 11.47
C PHE A 77 -14.21 -20.65 9.95
N THR A 78 -13.11 -20.39 9.22
CA THR A 78 -13.15 -20.24 7.75
C THR A 78 -12.55 -21.43 7.02
N TYR A 79 -11.56 -22.13 7.59
CA TYR A 79 -10.86 -23.21 6.88
C TYR A 79 -11.79 -24.34 6.42
N LEU A 80 -12.62 -24.89 7.32
CA LEU A 80 -13.53 -25.99 6.98
C LEU A 80 -14.61 -25.56 5.95
N PRO A 81 -15.29 -24.41 6.12
CA PRO A 81 -16.19 -23.90 5.08
C PRO A 81 -15.51 -23.61 3.74
N GLN A 82 -14.30 -23.03 3.74
CA GLN A 82 -13.52 -22.74 2.53
C GLN A 82 -13.12 -24.02 1.81
N LEU A 83 -12.63 -25.02 2.55
CA LEU A 83 -12.28 -26.33 2.02
C LEU A 83 -13.50 -27.01 1.37
N ALA A 84 -14.66 -26.98 2.03
CA ALA A 84 -15.87 -27.59 1.51
C ALA A 84 -16.27 -27.04 0.14
N ILE A 85 -16.10 -25.73 -0.09
CA ILE A 85 -16.39 -25.08 -1.37
C ILE A 85 -15.29 -25.38 -2.40
N LEU A 86 -14.02 -25.25 -2.00
CA LEU A 86 -12.87 -25.42 -2.89
C LEU A 86 -12.71 -26.87 -3.36
N ILE A 87 -13.21 -27.87 -2.65
CA ILE A 87 -13.22 -29.26 -3.13
C ILE A 87 -13.93 -29.38 -4.48
N PHE A 88 -14.97 -28.57 -4.72
CA PHE A 88 -15.72 -28.59 -5.97
C PHE A 88 -15.02 -27.87 -7.13
N THR A 89 -14.11 -26.93 -6.85
CA THR A 89 -13.44 -26.12 -7.88
C THR A 89 -11.99 -26.57 -8.13
N ASP A 90 -11.26 -26.84 -7.06
CA ASP A 90 -9.80 -27.05 -7.06
C ASP A 90 -9.44 -28.54 -6.86
N GLY A 91 -10.42 -29.39 -6.54
CA GLY A 91 -10.25 -30.84 -6.42
C GLY A 91 -9.18 -31.25 -5.40
N PRO A 92 -8.17 -32.07 -5.75
CA PRO A 92 -7.14 -32.53 -4.83
C PRO A 92 -6.30 -31.42 -4.18
N LEU A 93 -6.25 -30.23 -4.80
CA LEU A 93 -5.50 -29.08 -4.29
C LEU A 93 -6.32 -28.21 -3.33
N ALA A 94 -7.61 -28.51 -3.13
CA ALA A 94 -8.52 -27.71 -2.32
C ALA A 94 -8.02 -27.47 -0.89
N ALA A 95 -7.37 -28.46 -0.25
CA ALA A 95 -6.76 -28.29 1.06
C ALA A 95 -5.65 -27.24 1.06
N VAL A 96 -4.77 -27.27 0.05
CA VAL A 96 -3.67 -26.30 -0.09
C VAL A 96 -4.24 -24.91 -0.41
N SER A 97 -5.17 -24.82 -1.35
CA SER A 97 -5.86 -23.57 -1.70
C SER A 97 -6.58 -22.96 -0.49
N ALA A 98 -7.28 -23.78 0.31
CA ALA A 98 -7.97 -23.34 1.51
C ALA A 98 -6.98 -22.77 2.54
N VAL A 99 -5.86 -23.45 2.81
CA VAL A 99 -4.81 -22.93 3.69
C VAL A 99 -4.28 -21.58 3.21
N LEU A 100 -3.96 -21.46 1.92
CA LEU A 100 -3.42 -20.22 1.34
C LEU A 100 -4.45 -19.07 1.43
N LEU A 101 -5.71 -19.35 1.16
CA LEU A 101 -6.80 -18.38 1.25
C LEU A 101 -7.02 -17.93 2.70
N THR A 102 -7.14 -18.88 3.64
CA THR A 102 -7.28 -18.58 5.07
C THR A 102 -6.12 -17.73 5.58
N LEU A 103 -4.88 -18.03 5.17
CA LEU A 103 -3.70 -17.23 5.53
C LEU A 103 -3.76 -15.82 4.93
N SER A 104 -4.16 -15.67 3.67
CA SER A 104 -4.28 -14.36 3.01
C SER A 104 -5.38 -13.48 3.63
N GLU A 105 -6.50 -14.07 4.05
CA GLU A 105 -7.56 -13.35 4.76
C GLU A 105 -7.12 -12.98 6.18
N SER A 106 -6.43 -13.90 6.86
CA SER A 106 -5.83 -13.63 8.18
C SER A 106 -4.83 -12.49 8.11
N SER A 107 -3.92 -12.47 7.12
CA SER A 107 -2.95 -11.39 6.96
C SER A 107 -3.63 -10.04 6.72
N THR A 108 -4.74 -10.03 5.97
CA THR A 108 -5.54 -8.82 5.75
C THR A 108 -6.12 -8.29 7.06
N ILE A 109 -6.73 -9.15 7.88
CA ILE A 109 -7.29 -8.76 9.19
C ILE A 109 -6.19 -8.31 10.15
N VAL A 110 -5.10 -9.08 10.27
CA VAL A 110 -3.95 -8.76 11.12
C VAL A 110 -3.37 -7.40 10.74
N THR A 111 -3.14 -7.17 9.45
CA THR A 111 -2.60 -5.91 8.95
C THR A 111 -3.54 -4.77 9.25
N MET A 112 -4.85 -4.94 9.03
CA MET A 112 -5.84 -3.92 9.28
C MET A 112 -5.92 -3.55 10.77
N LEU A 113 -6.05 -4.54 11.65
CA LEU A 113 -6.13 -4.34 13.10
C LEU A 113 -4.81 -3.76 13.65
N SER A 114 -3.68 -4.28 13.20
CA SER A 114 -2.36 -3.81 13.63
C SER A 114 -2.12 -2.37 13.20
N LYS A 115 -2.31 -2.04 11.91
CA LYS A 115 -2.10 -0.68 11.37
C LYS A 115 -3.04 0.34 11.99
N ASN A 116 -4.27 -0.07 12.29
CA ASN A 116 -5.21 0.81 12.93
C ASN A 116 -4.87 0.99 14.41
N PHE A 117 -4.67 -0.07 15.20
CA PHE A 117 -4.66 0.05 16.67
C PHE A 117 -3.30 -0.05 17.34
N LEU A 118 -2.32 -0.72 16.73
CA LEU A 118 -1.07 -1.08 17.41
C LEU A 118 0.15 -0.31 16.90
N ILE A 119 0.29 -0.22 15.57
CA ILE A 119 1.51 0.29 14.91
C ILE A 119 1.32 1.65 14.23
N ALA A 120 0.12 2.24 14.26
CA ALA A 120 -0.17 3.51 13.60
C ALA A 120 0.89 4.60 13.87
N ASP A 121 1.14 4.90 15.14
CA ASP A 121 2.12 5.90 15.56
C ASP A 121 3.56 5.49 15.20
N ALA A 122 3.88 4.20 15.30
CA ALA A 122 5.19 3.68 14.94
C ALA A 122 5.48 3.80 13.44
N LEU A 123 4.45 3.64 12.59
CA LEU A 123 4.56 3.88 11.15
C LEU A 123 4.73 5.37 10.84
N VAL A 124 4.03 6.25 11.55
CA VAL A 124 4.24 7.71 11.44
C VAL A 124 5.67 8.09 11.82
N ASP A 125 6.18 7.56 12.93
CA ASP A 125 7.58 7.75 13.37
C ASP A 125 8.58 7.24 12.34
N THR A 126 8.32 6.08 11.75
CA THR A 126 9.16 5.49 10.72
C THR A 126 9.18 6.35 9.46
N PHE A 127 8.02 6.85 9.02
CA PHE A 127 7.90 7.72 7.86
C PHE A 127 8.67 9.04 8.07
N ASP A 128 8.36 9.73 9.18
CA ASP A 128 8.98 11.02 9.50
C ASP A 128 10.50 10.89 9.71
N GLY A 129 10.94 9.78 10.32
CA GLY A 129 12.35 9.49 10.54
C GLY A 129 13.14 9.34 9.25
N VAL A 130 12.57 8.67 8.24
CA VAL A 130 13.17 8.55 6.92
C VAL A 130 13.20 9.89 6.20
N MET A 131 12.12 10.68 6.27
CA MET A 131 12.10 12.03 5.70
C MET A 131 13.21 12.92 6.29
N VAL A 132 13.39 12.90 7.62
CA VAL A 132 14.49 13.60 8.30
C VAL A 132 15.85 13.06 7.86
N ALA A 133 16.00 11.73 7.75
CA ALA A 133 17.23 11.09 7.29
C ALA A 133 17.60 11.49 5.84
N LYS A 134 16.60 11.81 5.02
CA LYS A 134 16.75 12.29 3.64
C LYS A 134 16.84 13.81 3.51
N GLY A 135 16.97 14.53 4.63
CA GLY A 135 17.13 15.99 4.63
C GLY A 135 15.82 16.77 4.53
N GLN A 136 14.67 16.09 4.45
CA GLN A 136 13.34 16.71 4.32
C GLN A 136 12.77 17.15 5.68
N THR A 137 13.61 17.74 6.52
CA THR A 137 13.24 18.12 7.89
C THR A 137 12.18 19.23 7.92
N GLU A 138 12.26 20.18 6.97
CA GLU A 138 11.31 21.30 6.86
C GLU A 138 9.87 20.82 6.58
N VAL A 139 9.72 19.80 5.73
CA VAL A 139 8.42 19.17 5.45
C VAL A 139 7.86 18.52 6.71
N VAL A 140 8.70 17.84 7.49
CA VAL A 140 8.27 17.18 8.74
C VAL A 140 7.90 18.18 9.83
N GLN A 141 8.57 19.33 9.89
CA GLN A 141 8.25 20.40 10.85
C GLN A 141 6.82 20.93 10.71
N GLY A 142 6.22 20.83 9.52
CA GLY A 142 4.83 21.22 9.28
C GLY A 142 3.78 20.39 10.07
N GLY A 143 4.12 19.17 10.50
CA GLY A 143 3.17 18.29 11.20
C GLY A 143 3.69 17.62 12.48
N ARG A 144 4.90 17.97 12.93
CA ARG A 144 5.54 17.42 14.15
C ARG A 144 6.65 18.34 14.64
N GLU A 145 6.84 18.38 15.96
CA GLU A 145 7.98 19.05 16.58
C GLU A 145 9.30 18.37 16.20
N ILE A 146 10.30 19.15 15.82
CA ILE A 146 11.68 18.67 15.61
C ILE A 146 12.56 19.22 16.72
N LYS A 147 13.22 18.34 17.46
CA LYS A 147 14.14 18.72 18.54
C LYS A 147 15.42 19.31 17.95
N SER A 148 15.78 20.51 18.40
CA SER A 148 17.04 21.17 18.06
C SER A 148 18.19 20.54 18.88
N GLY A 149 19.25 20.09 18.20
CA GLY A 149 20.43 19.51 18.85
C GLY A 149 21.30 18.69 17.89
N LYS A 150 22.56 18.43 18.28
CA LYS A 150 23.49 17.54 17.53
C LYS A 150 23.09 16.07 17.73
N PHE A 151 21.93 15.69 17.20
CA PHE A 151 21.50 14.30 17.17
C PHE A 151 22.11 13.62 15.94
N GLY A 152 23.00 12.64 16.15
CA GLY A 152 23.53 11.79 15.08
C GLY A 152 22.50 10.81 14.50
N ASP A 153 21.34 10.65 15.16
CA ASP A 153 20.26 9.75 14.75
C ASP A 153 19.00 10.56 14.36
N PRO A 154 18.52 10.45 13.11
CA PRO A 154 17.28 11.07 12.63
C PRO A 154 16.05 10.77 13.53
N MET A 155 15.94 9.56 14.08
CA MET A 155 14.80 9.17 14.91
C MET A 155 14.78 9.93 16.24
N ARG A 156 15.94 10.34 16.76
CA ARG A 156 16.03 11.09 18.02
C ARG A 156 15.62 12.55 17.86
N LYS A 157 15.63 13.07 16.63
CA LYS A 157 15.16 14.43 16.30
C LYS A 157 13.64 14.55 16.35
N LEU A 158 12.91 13.43 16.26
CA LEU A 158 11.45 13.44 16.28
C LEU A 158 10.91 13.78 17.67
N GLY A 159 10.08 14.82 17.73
CA GLY A 159 9.28 15.24 18.89
C GLY A 159 7.83 14.78 18.78
N LYS A 160 6.92 15.48 19.45
CA LYS A 160 5.49 15.11 19.47
C LYS A 160 4.83 15.42 18.13
N VAL A 161 3.93 14.55 17.66
CA VAL A 161 3.07 14.85 16.49
C VAL A 161 2.13 15.99 16.87
N VAL A 162 1.94 16.96 15.97
CA VAL A 162 0.95 18.02 16.15
C VAL A 162 -0.46 17.42 16.13
N LYS A 163 -1.33 17.87 17.04
CA LYS A 163 -2.73 17.40 17.14
C LYS A 163 -3.45 17.57 15.80
N GLY A 164 -4.09 16.49 15.31
CA GLY A 164 -4.80 16.47 14.03
C GLY A 164 -3.98 15.95 12.83
N TYR A 165 -2.66 15.82 12.98
CA TYR A 165 -1.75 15.22 12.00
C TYR A 165 -1.41 13.75 12.34
N GLY A 166 -2.10 13.15 13.31
CA GLY A 166 -2.01 11.72 13.63
C GLY A 166 -2.90 10.84 12.74
N GLN A 167 -2.76 9.52 12.87
CA GLN A 167 -3.64 8.56 12.18
C GLN A 167 -5.08 8.65 12.70
N LYS A 168 -6.06 8.57 11.78
CA LYS A 168 -7.48 8.47 12.14
C LYS A 168 -7.86 7.00 12.22
N TYR A 169 -8.06 6.52 13.44
CA TYR A 169 -8.57 5.17 13.71
C TYR A 169 -9.97 5.03 13.08
N SER A 170 -10.13 4.17 12.08
CA SER A 170 -11.43 3.91 11.44
C SER A 170 -11.84 2.46 11.65
N PHE A 171 -12.91 2.27 12.43
CA PHE A 171 -13.56 0.96 12.60
C PHE A 171 -14.44 0.58 11.42
N GLY A 172 -14.92 1.56 10.64
CA GLY A 172 -15.87 1.33 9.55
C GLY A 172 -15.33 0.39 8.47
N GLY A 173 -14.03 0.47 8.17
CA GLY A 173 -13.39 -0.46 7.23
C GLY A 173 -13.38 -1.90 7.73
N LEU A 174 -13.15 -2.12 9.04
CA LEU A 174 -13.06 -3.46 9.62
C LEU A 174 -14.44 -4.11 9.64
N VAL A 175 -15.45 -3.36 10.07
CA VAL A 175 -16.84 -3.82 10.07
C VAL A 175 -17.27 -4.17 8.64
N ARG A 176 -16.96 -3.31 7.67
CA ARG A 176 -17.25 -3.57 6.25
C ARG A 176 -16.54 -4.82 5.73
N TYR A 177 -15.28 -5.02 6.07
CA TYR A 177 -14.54 -6.21 5.67
C TYR A 177 -15.12 -7.49 6.30
N LEU A 178 -15.42 -7.49 7.60
CA LEU A 178 -16.03 -8.63 8.30
C LEU A 178 -17.42 -8.97 7.74
N MET A 179 -18.22 -7.97 7.37
CA MET A 179 -19.52 -8.19 6.71
C MET A 179 -19.38 -8.84 5.33
N TYR A 180 -18.33 -8.52 4.57
CA TYR A 180 -18.09 -9.11 3.26
C TYR A 180 -17.24 -10.39 3.28
N LEU A 181 -16.68 -10.76 4.44
CA LEU A 181 -15.87 -11.96 4.59
C LEU A 181 -16.60 -13.23 4.09
N PRO A 182 -17.90 -13.46 4.40
CA PRO A 182 -18.62 -14.61 3.87
C PRO A 182 -18.84 -14.58 2.35
N LEU A 183 -18.82 -13.37 1.75
CA LEU A 183 -19.04 -13.18 0.32
C LEU A 183 -17.80 -13.52 -0.53
N ASN A 184 -16.60 -13.51 0.08
CA ASN A 184 -15.35 -13.93 -0.58
C ASN A 184 -15.27 -15.44 -0.84
N LEU A 185 -16.24 -16.23 -0.36
CA LEU A 185 -16.35 -17.66 -0.62
C LEU A 185 -16.75 -18.00 -2.08
N ILE A 186 -16.95 -17.01 -2.94
CA ILE A 186 -17.28 -17.18 -4.36
C ILE A 186 -16.00 -17.03 -5.21
N PRO A 187 -15.44 -18.11 -5.76
CA PRO A 187 -14.22 -18.05 -6.55
C PRO A 187 -14.49 -17.57 -8.00
N VAL A 188 -14.76 -16.27 -8.22
CA VAL A 188 -15.00 -15.75 -9.60
C VAL A 188 -14.63 -14.27 -9.79
N VAL A 189 -13.50 -13.79 -9.25
CA VAL A 189 -12.87 -12.56 -9.78
C VAL A 189 -11.40 -12.83 -9.96
N GLY A 190 -10.95 -12.92 -11.22
CA GLY A 190 -9.60 -13.32 -11.59
C GLY A 190 -8.56 -12.61 -10.73
N THR A 191 -7.70 -13.39 -10.09
CA THR A 191 -6.70 -12.98 -9.09
C THR A 191 -5.94 -11.70 -9.48
N VAL A 192 -5.70 -11.50 -10.78
CA VAL A 192 -5.06 -10.30 -11.34
C VAL A 192 -5.89 -9.02 -11.19
N VAL A 193 -7.20 -9.08 -11.45
CA VAL A 193 -8.11 -7.92 -11.34
C VAL A 193 -8.29 -7.53 -9.88
N PHE A 194 -8.43 -8.52 -8.99
CA PHE A 194 -8.54 -8.29 -7.56
C PHE A 194 -7.26 -7.65 -6.99
N VAL A 195 -6.08 -8.18 -7.36
CA VAL A 195 -4.78 -7.62 -6.93
C VAL A 195 -4.56 -6.20 -7.47
N GLY A 196 -4.95 -5.92 -8.72
CA GLY A 196 -4.83 -4.58 -9.30
C GLY A 196 -5.75 -3.55 -8.63
N LEU A 197 -7.01 -3.90 -8.38
CA LEU A 197 -7.98 -3.02 -7.71
C LEU A 197 -7.59 -2.75 -6.25
N GLN A 198 -7.18 -3.80 -5.52
CA GLN A 198 -6.65 -3.68 -4.16
C GLN A 198 -5.36 -2.85 -4.13
N GLY A 199 -4.47 -3.08 -5.10
CA GLY A 199 -3.21 -2.35 -5.25
C GLY A 199 -3.44 -0.85 -5.43
N ARG A 200 -4.45 -0.45 -6.21
CA ARG A 200 -4.82 0.96 -6.38
C ARG A 200 -5.28 1.59 -5.06
N GLN A 201 -6.27 0.99 -4.39
CA GLN A 201 -6.82 1.54 -3.15
C GLN A 201 -5.74 1.66 -2.05
N ARG A 202 -4.87 0.65 -1.96
CA ARG A 202 -3.75 0.66 -1.01
C ARG A 202 -2.68 1.68 -1.38
N GLY A 203 -2.39 1.82 -2.67
CA GLY A 203 -1.47 2.80 -3.23
C GLY A 203 -1.86 4.22 -2.86
N GLU A 204 -3.12 4.59 -3.05
CA GLU A 204 -3.64 5.94 -2.75
C GLU A 204 -3.42 6.35 -1.27
N GLY A 205 -3.39 5.39 -0.35
CA GLY A 205 -3.16 5.63 1.08
C GLY A 205 -1.70 5.79 1.49
N VAL A 206 -0.73 5.41 0.65
CA VAL A 206 0.68 5.28 1.04
C VAL A 206 1.33 6.62 1.42
N HIS A 207 0.92 7.69 0.74
CA HIS A 207 1.40 9.06 0.99
C HIS A 207 0.43 9.87 1.86
N SER A 208 -0.48 9.23 2.57
CA SER A 208 -1.39 9.91 3.50
C SER A 208 -0.65 10.81 4.49
N ARG A 209 0.44 10.33 5.10
CA ARG A 209 1.30 11.11 6.00
C ARG A 209 2.01 12.25 5.27
N TYR A 210 2.54 12.01 4.08
CA TYR A 210 3.17 13.05 3.25
C TYR A 210 2.19 14.20 2.95
N PHE A 211 0.99 13.88 2.48
CA PHE A 211 -0.03 14.88 2.19
C PHE A 211 -0.50 15.63 3.44
N GLN A 212 -0.50 14.97 4.60
CA GLN A 212 -0.74 15.62 5.87
C GLN A 212 0.37 16.62 6.19
N LEU A 213 1.65 16.22 6.10
CA LEU A 213 2.79 17.11 6.33
C LEU A 213 2.77 18.35 5.42
N LYS A 214 2.32 18.18 4.17
CA LYS A 214 2.15 19.28 3.21
C LYS A 214 0.90 20.14 3.43
N GLY A 215 0.03 19.78 4.38
CA GLY A 215 -1.23 20.50 4.62
C GLY A 215 -2.21 20.45 3.44
N TRP A 216 -2.11 19.46 2.55
CA TRP A 216 -2.98 19.39 1.37
C TRP A 216 -4.44 19.20 1.75
N SER A 217 -5.33 19.90 1.04
CA SER A 217 -6.77 19.71 1.12
C SER A 217 -7.18 18.38 0.46
N SER A 218 -8.39 17.90 0.75
CA SER A 218 -8.91 16.67 0.12
C SER A 218 -8.96 16.78 -1.41
N ALA A 219 -9.29 17.96 -1.95
CA ALA A 219 -9.32 18.21 -3.38
C ALA A 219 -7.92 18.12 -4.02
N GLN A 220 -6.90 18.71 -3.38
CA GLN A 220 -5.51 18.63 -3.86
C GLN A 220 -4.99 17.19 -3.86
N LYS A 221 -5.31 16.42 -2.81
CA LYS A 221 -4.95 14.99 -2.74
C LYS A 221 -5.60 14.21 -3.87
N GLU A 222 -6.90 14.42 -4.09
CA GLU A 222 -7.65 13.72 -5.14
C GLU A 222 -7.09 14.04 -6.53
N GLU A 223 -6.81 15.30 -6.82
CA GLU A 223 -6.21 15.72 -8.08
C GLU A 223 -4.82 15.10 -8.30
N TRP A 224 -3.97 15.11 -7.27
CA TRP A 224 -2.65 14.48 -7.34
C TRP A 224 -2.74 12.97 -7.59
N LEU A 225 -3.61 12.28 -6.85
CA LEU A 225 -3.80 10.83 -6.97
C LEU A 225 -4.38 10.46 -8.34
N LYS A 226 -5.31 11.24 -8.88
CA LYS A 226 -5.85 11.05 -10.24
C LYS A 226 -4.73 11.16 -11.29
N LYS A 227 -3.91 12.21 -11.21
CA LYS A 227 -2.80 12.46 -12.14
C LYS A 227 -1.72 11.38 -12.09
N HIS A 228 -1.51 10.75 -10.93
CA HIS A 228 -0.43 9.78 -10.71
C HIS A 228 -0.92 8.37 -10.36
N SER A 229 -2.13 8.02 -10.79
CA SER A 229 -2.80 6.76 -10.44
C SER A 229 -1.95 5.52 -10.78
N GLY A 230 -1.25 5.51 -11.92
CA GLY A 230 -0.35 4.41 -12.31
C GLY A 230 0.78 4.18 -11.32
N ALA A 231 1.43 5.26 -10.86
CA ALA A 231 2.52 5.19 -9.90
C ALA A 231 2.03 4.60 -8.57
N TYR A 232 0.95 5.14 -8.01
CA TYR A 232 0.37 4.65 -6.76
C TYR A 232 -0.13 3.21 -6.88
N THR A 233 -0.78 2.85 -7.99
CA THR A 233 -1.24 1.48 -8.23
C THR A 233 -0.06 0.50 -8.28
N SER A 234 1.04 0.87 -8.95
CA SER A 234 2.22 0.01 -9.06
C SER A 234 2.92 -0.20 -7.71
N PHE A 235 3.08 0.88 -6.93
CA PHE A 235 3.61 0.80 -5.56
C PHE A 235 2.70 -0.08 -4.71
N GLY A 236 1.40 0.21 -4.70
CA GLY A 236 0.43 -0.48 -3.85
C GLY A 236 0.30 -1.96 -4.20
N THR A 237 0.47 -2.33 -5.47
CA THR A 237 0.50 -3.72 -5.91
C THR A 237 1.68 -4.47 -5.30
N VAL A 238 2.91 -3.98 -5.48
CA VAL A 238 4.11 -4.64 -4.92
C VAL A 238 4.07 -4.65 -3.38
N ALA A 239 3.65 -3.55 -2.77
CA ALA A 239 3.48 -3.47 -1.32
C ALA A 239 2.46 -4.49 -0.79
N THR A 240 1.35 -4.71 -1.51
CA THR A 240 0.35 -5.72 -1.16
C THR A 240 0.93 -7.13 -1.25
N LEU A 241 1.65 -7.44 -2.33
CA LEU A 241 2.29 -8.75 -2.53
C LEU A 241 3.27 -9.10 -1.41
N LEU A 242 4.08 -8.13 -0.98
CA LEU A 242 4.98 -8.31 0.16
C LEU A 242 4.22 -8.60 1.46
N GLU A 243 3.09 -7.93 1.69
CA GLU A 243 2.30 -8.07 2.92
C GLU A 243 1.35 -9.28 2.94
N LEU A 244 1.38 -10.18 1.94
CA LEU A 244 0.51 -11.36 1.91
C LEU A 244 0.79 -12.36 3.05
N VAL A 245 2.01 -12.38 3.57
CA VAL A 245 2.45 -13.35 4.59
C VAL A 245 2.13 -12.81 6.00
N PRO A 246 1.21 -13.41 6.81
CA PRO A 246 0.67 -12.82 8.05
C PRO A 246 1.66 -12.38 9.13
N ILE A 247 2.80 -13.06 9.25
CA ILE A 247 3.85 -12.74 10.24
C ILE A 247 4.80 -11.70 9.66
N ALA A 248 5.19 -11.87 8.40
CA ALA A 248 6.07 -10.95 7.71
C ALA A 248 5.36 -9.64 7.31
N SER A 249 4.01 -9.63 7.26
CA SER A 249 3.21 -8.47 6.86
C SER A 249 3.43 -7.27 7.78
N ILE A 250 3.70 -7.50 9.07
CA ILE A 250 4.05 -6.44 10.01
C ILE A 250 5.42 -5.85 9.63
N LEU A 251 6.44 -6.69 9.43
CA LEU A 251 7.76 -6.23 8.97
C LEU A 251 7.62 -5.46 7.65
N PHE A 252 6.90 -6.03 6.68
CA PHE A 252 6.69 -5.41 5.38
C PHE A 252 5.85 -4.13 5.45
N SER A 253 4.98 -3.98 6.46
CA SER A 253 4.32 -2.69 6.72
C SER A 253 5.34 -1.60 7.03
N PHE A 254 6.34 -1.89 7.87
CA PHE A 254 7.43 -0.94 8.16
C PHE A 254 8.30 -0.68 6.94
N THR A 255 8.73 -1.72 6.21
CA THR A 255 9.57 -1.53 5.01
C THR A 255 8.83 -0.80 3.90
N ASN A 256 7.53 -1.05 3.72
CA ASN A 256 6.69 -0.31 2.78
C ASN A 256 6.55 1.15 3.19
N THR A 257 6.39 1.44 4.49
CA THR A 257 6.39 2.82 5.00
C THR A 257 7.74 3.52 4.76
N VAL A 258 8.87 2.82 4.93
CA VAL A 258 10.18 3.36 4.53
C VAL A 258 10.23 3.63 3.03
N GLY A 259 9.77 2.68 2.20
CA GLY A 259 9.71 2.86 0.74
C GLY A 259 8.88 4.07 0.34
N ALA A 260 7.73 4.27 0.98
CA ALA A 260 6.88 5.43 0.79
C ALA A 260 7.57 6.74 1.19
N ALA A 261 8.29 6.76 2.31
CA ALA A 261 9.02 7.94 2.74
C ALA A 261 10.21 8.27 1.83
N LEU A 262 10.92 7.25 1.33
CA LEU A 262 11.94 7.44 0.31
C LEU A 262 11.34 8.03 -0.97
N TRP A 263 10.18 7.53 -1.39
CA TRP A 263 9.48 8.03 -2.56
C TRP A 263 9.03 9.49 -2.37
N ALA A 264 8.42 9.81 -1.24
CA ALA A 264 8.05 11.18 -0.89
C ALA A 264 9.26 12.11 -0.84
N ALA A 265 10.39 11.65 -0.30
CA ALA A 265 11.62 12.44 -0.25
C ALA A 265 12.20 12.72 -1.65
N ASP A 266 12.13 11.74 -2.57
CA ASP A 266 12.55 11.92 -3.96
C ASP A 266 11.59 12.86 -4.72
N ILE A 267 10.28 12.81 -4.44
CA ILE A 267 9.30 13.76 -4.99
C ILE A 267 9.61 15.18 -4.53
N GLU A 268 9.88 15.39 -3.24
CA GLU A 268 10.25 16.71 -2.70
C GLU A 268 11.60 17.19 -3.26
N GLY A 269 12.59 16.30 -3.35
CA GLY A 269 13.88 16.61 -3.97
C GLY A 269 13.79 17.04 -5.43
N ASN A 270 12.77 16.57 -6.15
CA ASN A 270 12.47 16.94 -7.54
C ASN A 270 11.46 18.11 -7.66
N GLY A 271 11.35 18.96 -6.64
CA GLY A 271 10.44 20.11 -6.67
C GLY A 271 8.96 19.73 -6.68
N THR A 272 8.57 18.67 -5.95
CA THR A 272 7.21 18.11 -5.94
C THR A 272 6.80 17.56 -7.33
N THR A 273 7.75 17.01 -8.09
CA THR A 273 7.50 16.33 -9.36
C THR A 273 7.70 14.82 -9.22
N MET A 274 6.84 14.04 -9.87
CA MET A 274 6.93 12.58 -9.82
C MET A 274 8.22 12.08 -10.49
N THR A 275 8.96 11.20 -9.81
CA THR A 275 10.08 10.48 -10.43
C THR A 275 9.56 9.65 -11.60
N GLN A 276 10.24 9.72 -12.74
CA GLN A 276 9.96 8.87 -13.90
C GLN A 276 11.23 8.13 -14.27
N ILE A 277 11.12 6.84 -14.60
CA ILE A 277 12.18 6.10 -15.27
C ILE A 277 12.27 6.69 -16.68
N SER A 278 13.38 7.35 -16.99
CA SER A 278 13.64 7.88 -18.32
C SER A 278 13.48 6.75 -19.34
N SER A 279 12.53 6.88 -20.26
CA SER A 279 12.42 5.95 -21.37
C SER A 279 13.68 6.07 -22.25
N PRO A 280 14.16 4.98 -22.87
CA PRO A 280 15.31 5.03 -23.77
C PRO A 280 15.14 6.05 -24.93
N GLN A 281 13.89 6.39 -25.26
CA GLN A 281 13.55 7.42 -26.25
C GLN A 281 13.78 8.85 -25.72
N ALA A 282 13.44 9.13 -24.46
CA ALA A 282 13.69 10.44 -23.86
C ALA A 282 15.20 10.75 -23.73
N GLN A 283 16.03 9.73 -23.47
CA GLN A 283 17.49 9.87 -23.51
C GLN A 283 18.01 10.09 -24.93
N LYS A 284 17.44 9.42 -25.94
CA LYS A 284 17.81 9.62 -27.36
C LYS A 284 17.40 10.99 -27.91
N GLU A 285 16.30 11.56 -27.43
CA GLU A 285 15.86 12.91 -27.80
C GLU A 285 16.72 13.98 -27.12
N ALA A 286 17.05 13.82 -25.84
CA ALA A 286 17.98 14.71 -25.13
C ALA A 286 19.39 14.74 -25.75
N LEU A 287 19.91 13.56 -26.16
CA LEU A 287 21.19 13.42 -26.86
C LEU A 287 21.17 13.90 -28.32
N ARG A 288 19.99 14.19 -28.89
CA ARG A 288 19.84 14.78 -30.24
C ARG A 288 19.66 16.29 -30.21
N SER A 289 19.35 16.84 -29.03
CA SER A 289 19.20 18.27 -28.79
C SER A 289 20.46 18.93 -28.20
N GLU A 290 21.51 18.15 -27.93
CA GLU A 290 22.89 18.59 -27.69
C GLU A 290 23.71 18.41 -28.98
#